data_AF-A0A0M7BGN4-F1
#
_entry.id   AF-A0A0M7BGN4-F1
#
_cell.length_a   1.000
_cell.length_b   1.000
_cell.length_c   1.000
_cell.angle_alpha   90.00
_cell.angle_beta   90.00
_cell.angle_gamma   90.00
#
_symmetry.space_group_name_H-M   'P 1'
#
loop_
_entity.id
_entity.type
_entity.pdbx_description
1 polymer ?
#
loop_
_entity_poly.entity_id
_entity_poly.type
_entity_poly.pdbx_seq_one_letter_code
_entity_poly.pdbx_strand_id
1 'polypeptide(L)'
;MKHFDRMTKKELCTRILQGLDALHDQAQRAEADMTATDLNTVLQALSALRHSGPLSEIAVDEIGRIEDLLARAIAQETLGFQNVFDGTVDPDLGAVGRVHAVPVLSEKGAALDRLQQGFRQILAMRELLAARIDAGLMMNGIKAA
;
A
#
# COMPACT_ATOMS: atom_id res chain seq x y z
N MET A 1 -12.53 4.06 -0.95
CA MET A 1 -12.15 3.54 -2.28
C MET A 1 -12.98 4.05 -3.47
N LYS A 2 -14.17 4.68 -3.29
CA LYS A 2 -15.07 5.10 -4.39
C LYS A 2 -14.51 6.12 -5.42
N HIS A 3 -13.36 6.73 -5.17
CA HIS A 3 -12.79 7.76 -6.04
C HIS A 3 -11.93 7.21 -7.19
N PHE A 4 -11.23 6.09 -6.98
CA PHE A 4 -10.34 5.51 -8.00
C PHE A 4 -11.11 4.81 -9.11
N ASP A 5 -12.31 4.33 -8.80
CA ASP A 5 -13.16 3.60 -9.75
C ASP A 5 -13.59 4.45 -10.96
N ARG A 6 -13.61 5.78 -10.83
CA ARG A 6 -14.00 6.69 -11.91
C ARG A 6 -12.84 7.16 -12.78
N MET A 7 -11.60 6.91 -12.36
CA MET A 7 -10.42 7.37 -13.08
C MET A 7 -10.21 6.55 -14.35
N THR A 8 -9.57 7.11 -15.37
CA THR A 8 -9.12 6.38 -16.56
C THR A 8 -7.85 5.57 -16.27
N LYS A 9 -7.47 4.65 -17.16
CA LYS A 9 -6.19 3.90 -17.07
C LYS A 9 -4.98 4.85 -17.00
N LYS A 10 -5.01 5.92 -17.81
CA LYS A 10 -3.96 6.94 -17.85
C LYS A 10 -3.86 7.69 -16.52
N GLU A 11 -4.98 8.15 -16.00
CA GLU A 11 -5.01 8.88 -14.71
C GLU A 11 -4.57 7.99 -13.54
N LEU A 12 -4.99 6.72 -13.52
CA LEU A 12 -4.52 5.75 -12.53
C LEU A 12 -3.00 5.58 -12.59
N CYS A 13 -2.46 5.37 -13.79
CA CYS A 13 -1.01 5.25 -13.98
C CYS A 13 -0.27 6.52 -13.51
N THR A 14 -0.75 7.71 -13.89
CA THR A 14 -0.15 8.97 -13.42
C THR A 14 -0.20 9.11 -11.91
N ARG A 15 -1.32 8.79 -11.25
CA ARG A 15 -1.45 8.84 -9.78
C ARG A 15 -0.57 7.83 -9.08
N ILE A 16 -0.38 6.64 -9.65
CA ILE A 16 0.56 5.64 -9.12
C ILE A 16 1.98 6.19 -9.15
N LEU A 17 2.42 6.74 -10.29
CA LEU A 17 3.77 7.29 -10.42
C LEU A 17 4.00 8.47 -9.47
N GLN A 18 3.04 9.40 -9.37
CA GLN A 18 3.09 10.50 -8.40
C GLN A 18 3.11 10.01 -6.96
N GLY A 19 2.36 8.95 -6.65
CA GLY A 19 2.38 8.32 -5.34
C GLY A 19 3.75 7.72 -5.01
N LEU A 20 4.40 7.06 -5.98
CA LEU A 20 5.74 6.50 -5.79
C LEU A 20 6.76 7.60 -5.52
N ASP A 21 6.70 8.71 -6.26
CA ASP A 21 7.56 9.88 -6.04
C ASP A 21 7.34 10.46 -4.62
N ALA A 22 6.07 10.60 -4.19
CA ALA A 22 5.75 11.09 -2.85
C ALA A 22 6.20 10.14 -1.73
N LEU A 23 6.09 8.82 -1.93
CA LEU A 23 6.59 7.83 -0.97
C LEU A 23 8.11 7.82 -0.89
N HIS A 24 8.80 8.01 -2.01
CA HIS A 24 10.24 8.14 -2.04
C HIS A 24 10.69 9.34 -1.18
N ASP A 25 10.05 10.50 -1.38
CA ASP A 25 10.31 11.70 -0.56
C ASP A 25 9.98 11.48 0.92
N GLN A 26 8.89 10.78 1.22
CA GLN A 26 8.49 10.47 2.59
C GLN A 26 9.48 9.51 3.27
N ALA A 27 9.92 8.46 2.57
CA ALA A 27 10.92 7.53 3.08
C ALA A 27 12.25 8.25 3.37
N GLN A 28 12.67 9.15 2.49
CA GLN A 28 13.89 9.93 2.69
C GLN A 28 13.80 10.86 3.91
N ARG A 29 12.62 11.41 4.21
CA ARG A 29 12.40 12.22 5.43
C ARG A 29 12.33 11.37 6.70
N ALA A 30 11.97 10.10 6.58
CA ALA A 30 11.90 9.14 7.69
C ALA A 30 13.27 8.49 8.00
N GLU A 31 14.39 9.13 7.61
CA GLU A 31 15.74 8.60 7.83
C GLU A 31 16.03 8.27 9.30
N ALA A 32 15.50 9.07 10.24
CA ALA A 32 15.64 8.81 11.67
C ALA A 32 14.88 7.57 12.16
N ASP A 33 13.88 7.11 11.39
CA ASP A 33 12.94 6.06 11.76
C ASP A 33 13.30 4.69 11.14
N MET A 34 14.37 4.60 10.36
CA MET A 34 14.81 3.38 9.70
C MET A 34 16.32 3.16 9.87
N THR A 35 16.78 1.92 9.76
CA THR A 35 18.22 1.68 9.61
C THR A 35 18.65 2.18 8.23
N ALA A 36 19.92 2.60 8.08
CA ALA A 36 20.43 3.06 6.78
C ALA A 36 20.30 1.98 5.68
N THR A 37 20.45 0.71 6.05
CA THR A 37 20.28 -0.44 5.15
C THR A 37 18.83 -0.62 4.71
N ASP A 38 17.90 -0.51 5.65
CA ASP A 38 16.48 -0.65 5.36
C ASP A 38 15.97 0.51 4.50
N LEU A 39 16.38 1.73 4.84
CA LEU A 39 16.08 2.94 4.07
C LEU A 39 16.58 2.81 2.64
N ASN A 40 17.84 2.43 2.45
CA ASN A 40 18.41 2.26 1.11
C ASN A 40 17.67 1.16 0.32
N THR A 41 17.26 0.07 0.97
CA THR A 41 16.49 -1.00 0.33
C THR A 41 15.13 -0.49 -0.15
N VAL A 42 14.41 0.28 0.68
CA VAL A 42 13.12 0.87 0.29
C VAL A 42 13.28 1.88 -0.84
N LEU A 43 14.27 2.78 -0.78
CA LEU A 43 14.50 3.78 -1.83
C LEU A 43 14.88 3.13 -3.17
N GLN A 44 15.71 2.09 -3.14
CA GLN A 44 16.06 1.31 -4.34
C GLN A 44 14.84 0.61 -4.94
N ALA A 45 14.03 -0.04 -4.11
CA ALA A 45 12.81 -0.73 -4.54
C ALA A 45 11.77 0.25 -5.13
N LEU A 46 11.56 1.40 -4.49
CA LEU A 46 10.68 2.46 -5.01
C LEU A 46 11.19 3.02 -6.34
N SER A 47 12.50 3.22 -6.47
CA SER A 47 13.12 3.68 -7.71
C SER A 47 12.98 2.64 -8.84
N ALA A 48 13.16 1.36 -8.53
CA ALA A 48 12.96 0.27 -9.48
C ALA A 48 11.49 0.21 -9.97
N LEU A 49 10.53 0.27 -9.04
CA LEU A 49 9.09 0.35 -9.36
C LEU A 49 8.75 1.54 -10.25
N ARG A 50 9.38 2.69 -9.97
CA ARG A 50 9.18 3.91 -10.74
C ARG A 50 9.77 3.85 -12.15
N HIS A 51 10.90 3.17 -12.33
CA HIS A 51 11.61 3.07 -13.60
C HIS A 51 11.07 1.96 -14.51
N SER A 52 10.88 0.75 -13.98
CA SER A 52 10.35 -0.40 -14.72
C SER A 52 8.86 -0.29 -15.01
N GLY A 53 8.17 0.59 -14.27
CA GLY A 53 6.74 0.80 -14.37
C GLY A 53 5.96 -0.12 -13.42
N PRO A 54 4.77 0.32 -12.98
CA PRO A 54 4.06 -0.31 -11.89
C PRO A 54 3.57 -1.72 -12.21
N LEU A 55 3.44 -2.09 -13.48
CA LEU A 55 2.95 -3.42 -13.90
C LEU A 55 4.06 -4.35 -14.42
N SER A 56 5.33 -3.96 -14.26
CA SER A 56 6.45 -4.82 -14.66
C SER A 56 6.52 -6.10 -13.84
N GLU A 57 7.17 -7.13 -14.37
CA GLU A 57 7.39 -8.40 -13.67
C GLU A 57 8.25 -8.21 -12.41
N ILE A 58 9.27 -7.34 -12.50
CA ILE A 58 10.15 -6.97 -11.37
C ILE A 58 9.37 -6.27 -10.24
N ALA A 59 8.23 -5.64 -10.55
CA ALA A 59 7.45 -4.94 -9.54
C ALA A 59 6.96 -5.86 -8.42
N VAL A 60 6.67 -7.13 -8.71
CA VAL A 60 6.16 -8.07 -7.70
C VAL A 60 7.17 -8.30 -6.59
N ASP A 61 8.43 -8.55 -6.97
CA ASP A 61 9.51 -8.81 -6.02
C ASP A 61 9.83 -7.57 -5.18
N GLU A 62 9.89 -6.39 -5.82
CA GLU A 62 10.15 -5.13 -5.11
C GLU A 62 9.00 -4.75 -4.18
N ILE A 63 7.76 -5.06 -4.54
CA ILE A 63 6.59 -4.87 -3.68
C ILE A 63 6.69 -5.74 -2.43
N GLY A 64 6.89 -7.05 -2.60
CA GLY A 64 7.01 -7.97 -1.48
C GLY A 64 8.15 -7.57 -0.54
N ARG A 65 9.28 -7.14 -1.12
CA ARG A 65 10.44 -6.68 -0.36
C ARG A 65 10.14 -5.46 0.52
N ILE A 66 9.42 -4.46 -0.01
CA ILE A 66 9.01 -3.29 0.75
C ILE A 66 8.02 -3.68 1.85
N GLU A 67 7.02 -4.51 1.54
CA GLU A 67 6.00 -4.94 2.52
C GLU A 67 6.62 -5.69 3.71
N ASP A 68 7.48 -6.67 3.43
CA ASP A 68 8.14 -7.49 4.46
C ASP A 68 9.08 -6.66 5.34
N LEU A 69 9.77 -5.69 4.75
CA LEU A 69 10.66 -4.80 5.48
C LEU A 69 9.88 -3.88 6.41
N LEU A 70 8.84 -3.22 5.90
CA LEU A 70 7.99 -2.34 6.72
C LEU A 70 7.25 -3.12 7.79
N ALA A 71 6.72 -4.30 7.47
CA ALA A 71 6.03 -5.15 8.44
C ALA A 71 6.96 -5.56 9.60
N ARG A 72 8.20 -5.97 9.30
CA ARG A 72 9.19 -6.32 10.34
C ARG A 72 9.59 -5.11 11.17
N ALA A 73 9.82 -3.96 10.54
CA ALA A 73 10.19 -2.73 11.25
C ALA A 73 9.06 -2.26 12.17
N ILE A 74 7.80 -2.27 11.71
CA ILE A 74 6.63 -1.94 12.54
C ILE A 74 6.46 -2.92 13.70
N ALA A 75 6.68 -4.23 13.46
CA ALA A 75 6.58 -5.23 14.52
C ALA A 75 7.60 -5.00 15.64
N GLN A 76 8.82 -4.54 15.32
CA GLN A 76 9.83 -4.19 16.32
C GLN A 76 9.45 -2.95 17.14
N GLU A 77 8.65 -2.05 16.56
CA GLU A 77 8.17 -0.83 17.20
C GLU A 77 6.81 -1.00 17.90
N THR A 78 6.28 -2.23 17.96
CA THR A 78 5.02 -2.54 18.64
C THR A 78 5.27 -2.67 20.15
N LEU A 79 4.68 -1.75 20.91
CA LEU A 79 4.79 -1.67 22.37
C LEU A 79 3.81 -2.59 23.10
N GLY A 80 2.81 -3.11 22.39
CA GLY A 80 1.76 -3.97 22.91
C GLY A 80 0.56 -4.01 21.97
N PHE A 81 -0.56 -4.54 22.47
CA PHE A 81 -1.80 -4.63 21.72
C PHE A 81 -2.95 -4.07 22.53
N GLN A 82 -3.86 -3.37 21.85
CA GLN A 82 -5.11 -2.90 22.44
C GLN A 82 -6.29 -3.51 21.68
N ASN A 83 -7.32 -3.88 22.43
CA ASN A 83 -8.56 -4.38 21.85
C ASN A 83 -9.41 -3.20 21.36
N VAL A 84 -9.68 -3.18 20.07
CA VAL A 84 -10.56 -2.21 19.42
C VAL A 84 -11.82 -2.93 18.96
N PHE A 85 -12.98 -2.40 19.33
CA PHE A 85 -14.25 -2.88 18.83
C PHE A 85 -14.51 -2.26 17.45
N ASP A 86 -14.56 -3.10 16.43
CA ASP A 86 -15.00 -2.74 15.09
C ASP A 86 -16.44 -3.24 14.90
N GLY A 87 -17.37 -2.31 14.87
CA GLY A 87 -18.78 -2.64 14.81
C GLY A 87 -19.66 -1.41 14.68
N THR A 88 -20.95 -1.67 14.56
CA THR A 88 -21.98 -0.65 14.47
C THR A 88 -23.01 -0.89 15.55
N VAL A 89 -23.62 0.19 16.04
CA VAL A 89 -24.78 0.08 16.91
C VAL A 89 -26.00 -0.13 16.04
N ASP A 90 -26.53 -1.34 16.06
CA ASP A 90 -27.80 -1.70 15.46
C ASP A 90 -28.94 -1.36 16.45
N PRO A 91 -30.05 -0.73 16.00
CA PRO A 91 -31.15 -0.35 16.88
C PRO A 91 -31.85 -1.54 17.57
N ASP A 92 -31.88 -2.71 16.94
CA ASP A 92 -32.60 -3.89 17.41
C ASP A 92 -31.68 -4.87 18.14
N LEU A 93 -30.43 -4.96 17.70
CA LEU A 93 -29.43 -5.92 18.20
C LEU A 93 -28.38 -5.31 19.13
N GLY A 94 -28.34 -3.99 19.27
CA GLY A 94 -27.31 -3.28 20.02
C GLY A 94 -25.96 -3.26 19.30
N ALA A 95 -24.85 -3.23 20.04
CA ALA A 95 -23.52 -3.20 19.43
C ALA A 95 -23.18 -4.54 18.76
N VAL A 96 -23.17 -4.57 17.43
CA VAL A 96 -22.82 -5.74 16.62
C VAL A 96 -21.47 -5.49 15.94
N GLY A 97 -20.51 -6.38 16.17
CA GLY A 97 -19.15 -6.20 15.67
C GLY A 97 -18.18 -7.27 16.15
N ARG A 98 -16.90 -7.06 15.88
CA ARG A 98 -15.81 -7.93 16.32
C ARG A 98 -14.77 -7.10 17.07
N VAL A 99 -14.19 -7.72 18.09
CA VAL A 99 -13.04 -7.15 18.79
C VAL A 99 -11.77 -7.61 18.06
N HIS A 100 -10.95 -6.64 17.66
CA HIS A 100 -9.66 -6.86 17.02
C HIS A 100 -8.54 -6.35 17.92
N ALA A 101 -7.47 -7.13 18.03
CA ALA A 101 -6.24 -6.67 18.66
C ALA A 101 -5.46 -5.81 17.65
N VAL A 102 -5.31 -4.53 17.97
CA VAL A 102 -4.57 -3.56 17.15
C VAL A 102 -3.24 -3.25 17.85
N PRO A 103 -2.11 -3.23 17.12
CA PRO A 103 -0.82 -2.91 17.73
C PRO A 103 -0.80 -1.47 18.23
N VAL A 104 -0.24 -1.27 19.43
CA VAL A 104 0.12 0.05 19.96
C VAL A 104 1.55 0.31 19.52
N LEU A 105 1.74 1.33 18.68
CA LEU A 105 3.04 1.63 18.07
C LEU A 105 3.77 2.73 18.84
N SER A 106 5.10 2.69 18.82
CA SER A 106 5.94 3.85 19.16
C SER A 106 5.72 4.99 18.15
N GLU A 107 6.23 6.19 18.42
CA GLU A 107 6.17 7.31 17.46
C GLU A 107 6.82 6.94 16.11
N LYS A 108 7.96 6.25 16.19
CA LYS A 108 8.69 5.68 15.04
C LYS A 108 7.85 4.61 14.32
N GLY A 109 7.26 3.68 15.07
CA GLY A 109 6.35 2.68 14.51
C GLY A 109 5.16 3.31 13.78
N ALA A 110 4.59 4.40 14.32
CA ALA A 110 3.49 5.13 13.69
C ALA A 110 3.93 5.85 12.40
N ALA A 111 5.17 6.34 12.32
CA ALA A 111 5.72 6.91 11.09
C ALA A 111 5.89 5.84 9.99
N LEU A 112 6.41 4.67 10.37
CA LEU A 112 6.56 3.52 9.48
C LEU A 112 5.21 2.98 9.00
N ASP A 113 4.21 2.90 9.90
CA ASP A 113 2.86 2.49 9.54
C ASP A 113 2.21 3.46 8.54
N ARG A 114 2.39 4.78 8.70
CA ARG A 114 1.95 5.76 7.69
C ARG A 114 2.61 5.54 6.32
N LEU A 115 3.90 5.21 6.30
CA LEU A 115 4.60 4.88 5.05
C LEU A 115 4.02 3.60 4.42
N GLN A 116 3.77 2.57 5.23
CA GLN A 116 3.15 1.31 4.78
C GLN A 116 1.72 1.52 4.26
N GLN A 117 0.91 2.35 4.92
CA GLN A 117 -0.44 2.68 4.46
C GLN A 117 -0.42 3.40 3.10
N GLY A 118 0.48 4.37 2.93
CA GLY A 118 0.67 5.04 1.64
C GLY A 118 1.11 4.07 0.55
N PHE A 119 2.01 3.14 0.88
CA PHE A 119 2.43 2.08 -0.04
C PHE A 119 1.26 1.18 -0.46
N ARG A 120 0.47 0.65 0.49
CA ARG A 120 -0.72 -0.16 0.22
C ARG A 120 -1.75 0.56 -0.66
N GLN A 121 -1.90 1.87 -0.50
CA GLN A 121 -2.79 2.65 -1.37
C GLN A 121 -2.34 2.63 -2.84
N ILE A 122 -1.03 2.67 -3.09
CA ILE A 122 -0.47 2.54 -4.44
C ILE A 122 -0.71 1.13 -4.99
N LEU A 123 -0.53 0.10 -4.15
CA LEU A 123 -0.80 -1.29 -4.55
C LEU A 123 -2.25 -1.49 -4.98
N ALA A 124 -3.21 -0.97 -4.22
CA ALA A 124 -4.62 -1.03 -4.58
C ALA A 124 -4.91 -0.34 -5.93
N MET A 125 -4.27 0.81 -6.20
CA MET A 125 -4.41 1.47 -7.51
C MET A 125 -3.76 0.66 -8.65
N ARG A 126 -2.61 0.02 -8.38
CA ARG A 126 -1.92 -0.86 -9.32
C ARG A 126 -2.77 -2.08 -9.68
N GLU A 127 -3.34 -2.76 -8.69
CA GLU A 127 -4.23 -3.91 -8.89
C GLU A 127 -5.45 -3.53 -9.71
N LEU A 128 -6.06 -2.38 -9.41
CA LEU A 128 -7.17 -1.85 -10.19
C LEU A 128 -6.76 -1.56 -11.64
N LEU A 129 -5.56 -1.01 -11.87
CA LEU A 129 -5.05 -0.76 -13.21
C LEU A 129 -4.82 -2.07 -13.98
N ALA A 130 -4.21 -3.08 -13.34
CA ALA A 130 -3.98 -4.41 -13.91
C ALA A 130 -5.31 -5.06 -14.33
N ALA A 131 -6.27 -5.13 -13.42
CA ALA A 131 -7.59 -5.71 -13.68
C ALA A 131 -8.31 -5.05 -14.87
N ARG A 132 -8.15 -3.74 -15.06
CA ARG A 132 -8.74 -3.00 -16.19
C ARG A 132 -8.03 -3.25 -17.51
N ILE A 133 -6.73 -3.50 -17.49
CA ILE A 133 -5.97 -3.88 -18.69
C ILE A 133 -6.42 -5.27 -19.12
N ASP A 134 -6.45 -6.22 -18.20
CA ASP A 134 -6.86 -7.60 -18.44
C ASP A 134 -8.30 -7.69 -18.97
N ALA A 135 -9.24 -7.00 -18.33
CA ALA A 135 -10.62 -6.92 -18.82
C ALA A 135 -10.71 -6.35 -20.25
N GLY A 136 -9.88 -5.35 -20.56
CA GLY A 136 -9.82 -4.77 -21.91
C GLY A 136 -9.30 -5.76 -22.96
N LEU A 137 -8.28 -6.54 -22.61
CA LEU A 137 -7.73 -7.59 -23.48
C LEU A 137 -8.76 -8.70 -23.72
N MET A 138 -9.43 -9.16 -22.67
CA MET A 138 -10.48 -10.19 -22.77
C MET A 138 -11.66 -9.74 -23.65
N MET A 139 -12.17 -8.52 -23.45
CA MET A 139 -13.28 -7.99 -24.27
C MET A 139 -12.91 -7.80 -25.73
N ASN A 140 -11.66 -7.42 -26.02
CA ASN A 140 -11.19 -7.29 -27.40
C ASN A 140 -10.99 -8.66 -28.06
N GLY A 141 -10.55 -9.67 -27.31
CA GLY A 141 -10.47 -11.05 -27.78
C GLY A 141 -11.85 -11.66 -28.10
N ILE A 142 -12.87 -11.36 -27.28
CA ILE A 142 -14.25 -11.81 -27.52
C ILE A 142 -14.86 -11.14 -28.76
N LYS A 143 -14.55 -9.87 -29.05
CA LYS A 143 -15.05 -9.16 -30.24
C LYS A 143 -14.40 -9.59 -31.56
N ALA A 144 -13.27 -10.29 -31.49
CA ALA A 144 -12.51 -10.74 -32.65
C ALA A 144 -12.78 -12.22 -33.03
N ALA A 145 -13.63 -12.91 -32.26
CA ALA A 145 -14.09 -14.28 -32.49
C ALA A 145 -15.55 -14.29 -32.96
#